data_AF-A0A1J5TSH2-F1
#
_entry.id   AF-A0A1J5TSH2-F1
#
_cell.length_a   1.000
_cell.length_b   1.000
_cell.length_c   1.000
_cell.angle_alpha   90.00
_cell.angle_beta   90.00
_cell.angle_gamma   90.00
#
_symmetry.space_group_name_H-M   'P 1'
#
loop_
_entity.id
_entity.type
_entity.pdbx_description
1 polymer ?
#
loop_
_entity_poly.entity_id
_entity_poly.type
_entity_poly.pdbx_seq_one_letter_code
_entity_poly.pdbx_strand_id
1 'polypeptide(L)'
;MQYADASAAEVKQAQFPHNLFVTGLFMFDLLMTPAVLALKVGMIGLLIPLLLSGSLIAYIYLRSRKTTAWFVDAHWKLAYARARLLMAGYAISALLVFTAWLISLASHDPNMQHILWTALTRIALMPTLIMVMVTAVLEFGASAMAAKREVPDKLAAGMQPPAA
;
A
#
# COMPACT_ATOMS: atom_id res chain seq x y z
N MET A 1 -23.21 -3.26 -3.09
CA MET A 1 -24.25 -2.58 -3.89
C MET A 1 -23.86 -2.64 -5.35
N GLN A 2 -24.76 -3.09 -6.23
CA GLN A 2 -24.55 -3.01 -7.68
C GLN A 2 -25.02 -1.65 -8.21
N TYR A 3 -24.24 -1.01 -9.07
CA TYR A 3 -24.52 0.30 -9.68
C TYR A 3 -24.67 0.12 -11.20
N ALA A 4 -25.88 -0.17 -11.64
CA ALA A 4 -26.16 -0.57 -13.03
C ALA A 4 -25.82 0.52 -14.06
N ASP A 5 -25.91 1.80 -13.65
CA ASP A 5 -25.78 2.95 -14.55
C ASP A 5 -24.34 3.28 -14.97
N ALA A 6 -23.34 2.56 -14.43
CA ALA A 6 -21.95 2.76 -14.84
C ALA A 6 -21.72 2.34 -16.30
N SER A 7 -21.29 3.30 -17.10
CA SER A 7 -20.82 3.08 -18.46
C SER A 7 -19.58 2.17 -18.49
N ALA A 8 -19.29 1.54 -19.64
CA ALA A 8 -18.08 0.74 -19.81
C ALA A 8 -16.79 1.56 -19.60
N ALA A 9 -16.82 2.86 -19.93
CA ALA A 9 -15.71 3.78 -19.70
C ALA A 9 -15.47 4.01 -18.20
N GLU A 10 -16.53 4.22 -17.43
CA GLU A 10 -16.45 4.37 -15.96
C GLU A 10 -15.97 3.09 -15.28
N VAL A 11 -16.37 1.91 -15.76
CA VAL A 11 -15.85 0.63 -15.27
C VAL A 11 -14.34 0.56 -15.41
N LYS A 12 -13.80 0.89 -16.59
CA LYS A 12 -12.34 0.90 -16.82
C LYS A 12 -11.63 1.95 -15.94
N GLN A 13 -12.24 3.11 -15.76
CA GLN A 13 -11.69 4.16 -14.89
C GLN A 13 -11.72 3.78 -13.41
N ALA A 14 -12.74 3.04 -12.97
CA ALA A 14 -12.87 2.54 -11.60
C ALA A 14 -11.86 1.42 -11.29
N GLN A 15 -11.43 0.64 -12.28
CA GLN A 15 -10.36 -0.35 -12.13
C GLN A 15 -8.97 0.29 -12.01
N PHE A 16 -8.78 1.46 -12.61
CA PHE A 16 -7.47 2.13 -12.68
C PHE A 16 -6.77 2.31 -11.32
N PRO A 17 -7.39 2.85 -10.25
CA PRO A 17 -6.72 3.01 -8.97
C PRO A 17 -6.21 1.69 -8.38
N HIS A 18 -6.94 0.60 -8.59
CA HIS A 18 -6.57 -0.73 -8.09
C HIS A 18 -5.38 -1.29 -8.85
N ASN A 19 -5.41 -1.23 -10.19
CA ASN A 19 -4.31 -1.68 -11.01
C ASN A 19 -3.04 -0.86 -10.74
N LEU A 20 -3.18 0.45 -10.61
CA LEU A 20 -2.08 1.35 -10.27
C LEU A 20 -1.46 0.99 -8.90
N PHE A 21 -2.29 0.77 -7.87
CA PHE A 21 -1.79 0.42 -6.54
C PHE A 21 -1.09 -0.94 -6.54
N VAL A 22 -1.66 -1.95 -7.20
CA VAL A 22 -1.05 -3.29 -7.35
C VAL A 22 0.28 -3.20 -8.09
N THR A 23 0.35 -2.48 -9.21
CA THR A 23 1.62 -2.30 -9.93
C THR A 23 2.67 -1.64 -9.05
N GLY A 24 2.29 -0.62 -8.26
CA GLY A 24 3.18 0.01 -7.29
C GLY A 24 3.68 -0.95 -6.21
N LEU A 25 2.78 -1.74 -5.62
CA LEU A 25 3.13 -2.77 -4.62
C LEU A 25 4.17 -3.76 -5.17
N PHE A 26 3.99 -4.23 -6.41
CA PHE A 26 4.95 -5.14 -7.01
C PHE A 26 6.29 -4.47 -7.32
N MET A 27 6.27 -3.31 -7.97
CA MET A 27 7.49 -2.62 -8.41
C MET A 27 8.31 -2.07 -7.24
N PHE A 28 7.66 -1.42 -6.28
CA PHE A 28 8.33 -0.73 -5.19
C PHE A 28 8.52 -1.66 -4.01
N ASP A 29 7.49 -2.37 -3.56
CA ASP A 29 7.59 -3.12 -2.31
C ASP A 29 8.17 -4.53 -2.49
N LEU A 30 7.63 -5.30 -3.44
CA LEU A 30 8.00 -6.70 -3.59
C LEU A 30 9.37 -6.88 -4.27
N LEU A 31 9.64 -6.12 -5.33
CA LEU A 31 10.88 -6.26 -6.10
C LEU A 31 12.03 -5.42 -5.54
N MET A 32 11.76 -4.18 -5.13
CA MET A 32 12.83 -3.26 -4.73
C MET A 32 13.41 -3.57 -3.34
N THR A 33 12.59 -4.02 -2.38
CA THR A 33 13.06 -4.40 -1.04
C THR A 33 14.15 -5.48 -1.08
N PRO A 34 13.97 -6.64 -1.73
CA PRO A 34 15.04 -7.62 -1.88
C PRO A 34 16.19 -7.11 -2.77
N ALA A 35 15.92 -6.28 -3.79
CA ALA A 35 16.97 -5.71 -4.63
C ALA A 35 17.93 -4.81 -3.82
N VAL A 36 17.40 -3.95 -2.94
CA VAL A 36 18.19 -3.11 -2.03
C VAL A 36 19.12 -3.95 -1.14
N LEU A 37 18.60 -5.06 -0.62
CA LEU A 37 19.36 -5.98 0.22
C LEU A 37 20.44 -6.73 -0.59
N ALA A 38 20.10 -7.21 -1.78
CA ALA A 38 21.01 -7.96 -2.66
C ALA A 38 22.14 -7.09 -3.23
N LEU A 39 21.83 -5.84 -3.61
CA LEU A 39 22.79 -4.88 -4.15
C LEU A 39 23.68 -4.23 -3.08
N LYS A 40 23.52 -4.59 -1.80
CA LYS A 40 24.30 -4.06 -0.68
C LYS A 40 24.28 -2.52 -0.60
N VAL A 41 23.19 -1.89 -1.03
CA VAL A 41 22.97 -0.43 -0.94
C VAL A 41 22.93 0.02 0.53
N GLY A 42 22.74 -0.94 1.45
CA GLY A 42 22.64 -0.69 2.87
C GLY A 42 21.24 -0.22 3.24
N MET A 43 21.08 0.09 4.53
CA MET A 43 19.79 0.36 5.13
C MET A 43 19.11 1.63 4.62
N ILE A 44 19.88 2.60 4.15
CA ILE A 44 19.36 3.81 3.52
C ILE A 44 18.57 3.49 2.25
N GLY A 45 18.89 2.38 1.57
CA GLY A 45 18.16 1.92 0.40
C GLY A 45 16.70 1.55 0.71
N LEU A 46 16.34 1.24 1.96
CA LEU A 46 14.95 0.98 2.36
C LEU A 46 14.07 2.24 2.31
N LEU A 47 14.68 3.43 2.24
CA LEU A 47 13.94 4.67 1.99
C LEU A 47 13.42 4.74 0.55
N ILE A 48 14.06 4.08 -0.41
CA ILE A 48 13.66 4.12 -1.81
C ILE A 48 12.23 3.54 -2.00
N PRO A 49 11.93 2.29 -1.61
CA PRO A 49 10.57 1.75 -1.74
C PRO A 49 9.56 2.57 -0.92
N LEU A 50 9.94 3.00 0.28
CA LEU A 50 9.09 3.84 1.14
C LEU A 50 8.70 5.16 0.46
N LEU A 51 9.64 5.86 -0.16
CA LEU A 51 9.39 7.14 -0.81
C LEU A 51 8.57 6.97 -2.10
N LEU A 52 8.85 5.94 -2.89
CA LEU A 52 8.11 5.66 -4.13
C LEU A 52 6.67 5.23 -3.83
N SER A 53 6.49 4.28 -2.90
CA SER A 53 5.16 3.83 -2.47
C SER A 53 4.41 4.98 -1.76
N GLY A 54 5.08 5.74 -0.90
CA GLY A 54 4.50 6.92 -0.27
C GLY A 54 4.04 7.99 -1.27
N SER A 55 4.83 8.25 -2.31
CA SER A 55 4.46 9.17 -3.40
C SER A 55 3.25 8.68 -4.19
N LEU A 56 3.20 7.37 -4.47
CA LEU A 56 2.05 6.75 -5.13
C LEU A 56 0.78 6.85 -4.26
N ILE A 57 0.87 6.54 -2.96
CA ILE A 57 -0.25 6.66 -2.03
C ILE A 57 -0.73 8.11 -1.92
N ALA A 58 0.20 9.07 -1.90
CA ALA A 58 -0.13 10.49 -1.92
C ALA A 58 -0.89 10.87 -3.20
N TYR A 59 -0.47 10.36 -4.36
CA TYR A 59 -1.20 10.56 -5.61
C TYR A 59 -2.62 9.96 -5.55
N ILE A 60 -2.77 8.72 -5.06
CA ILE A 60 -4.07 8.06 -4.89
C ILE A 60 -4.96 8.88 -3.95
N TYR A 61 -4.41 9.37 -2.84
CA TYR A 61 -5.11 10.25 -1.92
C TYR A 61 -5.60 11.52 -2.62
N LEU A 62 -4.71 12.26 -3.28
CA LEU A 62 -5.06 13.50 -3.97
C LEU A 62 -6.14 13.27 -5.03
N ARG A 63 -6.06 12.16 -5.77
CA ARG A 63 -7.09 11.82 -6.76
C ARG A 63 -8.41 11.38 -6.14
N SER A 64 -8.39 10.70 -4.99
CA SER A 64 -9.60 10.29 -4.24
C SER A 64 -10.40 11.47 -3.66
N ARG A 65 -9.79 12.65 -3.59
CA ARG A 65 -10.41 13.90 -3.13
C ARG A 65 -11.10 14.68 -4.25
N LYS A 66 -10.87 14.32 -5.51
CA LYS A 66 -11.56 14.95 -6.65
C LYS A 66 -12.97 14.35 -6.79
N THR A 67 -13.87 15.14 -7.37
CA THR A 67 -15.22 14.71 -7.72
C THR A 67 -15.33 14.65 -9.23
N THR A 68 -15.58 13.47 -9.77
CA THR A 68 -15.82 13.23 -11.19
C THR A 68 -17.13 12.47 -11.37
N ALA A 69 -17.11 11.16 -11.21
CA ALA A 69 -18.26 10.29 -11.38
C ALA A 69 -18.34 9.42 -10.13
N TRP A 70 -19.55 9.27 -9.58
CA TRP A 70 -19.75 8.63 -8.28
C TRP A 70 -19.09 7.25 -8.20
N PHE A 71 -19.28 6.42 -9.23
CA PHE A 71 -18.72 5.07 -9.29
C PHE A 71 -17.18 5.08 -9.33
N VAL A 72 -16.59 5.96 -10.15
CA VAL A 72 -15.13 6.10 -10.26
C VAL A 72 -14.53 6.58 -8.95
N ASP A 73 -15.10 7.62 -8.34
CA ASP A 73 -14.60 8.20 -7.10
C ASP A 73 -14.74 7.23 -5.92
N ALA A 74 -15.76 6.36 -5.93
CA ALA A 74 -15.89 5.30 -4.96
C ALA A 74 -14.68 4.36 -4.98
N HIS A 75 -14.24 3.93 -6.16
CA HIS A 75 -13.09 3.04 -6.28
C HIS A 75 -11.76 3.74 -5.93
N TRP A 76 -11.62 5.05 -6.19
CA TRP A 76 -10.46 5.81 -5.71
C TRP A 76 -10.41 5.89 -4.17
N LYS A 77 -11.55 6.12 -3.52
CA LYS A 77 -11.63 6.14 -2.05
C LYS A 77 -11.40 4.77 -1.45
N LEU A 78 -11.88 3.71 -2.10
CA LEU A 78 -11.63 2.33 -1.68
C LEU A 78 -10.15 1.96 -1.76
N ALA A 79 -9.49 2.28 -2.88
CA ALA A 79 -8.05 2.07 -3.04
C ALA A 79 -7.25 2.85 -1.99
N TYR A 80 -7.60 4.12 -1.73
CA TYR A 80 -6.95 4.89 -0.67
C TYR A 80 -7.16 4.28 0.73
N ALA A 81 -8.37 3.83 1.05
CA ALA A 81 -8.67 3.19 2.34
C ALA A 81 -7.79 1.95 2.58
N ARG A 82 -7.44 1.22 1.54
CA ARG A 82 -6.56 0.05 1.61
C ARG A 82 -5.08 0.41 1.52
N ALA A 83 -4.71 1.48 0.83
CA ALA A 83 -3.38 2.06 0.91
C ALA A 83 -3.00 2.45 2.34
N ARG A 84 -3.98 2.85 3.17
CA ARG A 84 -3.75 3.09 4.61
C ARG A 84 -3.31 1.84 5.38
N LEU A 85 -3.70 0.65 4.94
CA LEU A 85 -3.21 -0.61 5.52
C LEU A 85 -1.71 -0.75 5.23
N LEU A 86 -1.27 -0.51 4.00
CA LEU A 86 0.16 -0.53 3.68
C LEU A 86 0.95 0.50 4.50
N MET A 87 0.41 1.72 4.68
CA MET A 87 1.02 2.73 5.55
C MET A 87 1.14 2.25 7.01
N ALA A 88 0.18 1.49 7.53
CA ALA A 88 0.29 0.88 8.85
C ALA A 88 1.43 -0.15 8.91
N GLY A 89 1.59 -0.97 7.86
CA GLY A 89 2.72 -1.89 7.72
C GLY A 89 4.07 -1.15 7.79
N TYR A 90 4.20 -0.07 7.01
CA TYR A 90 5.38 0.79 7.06
C TYR A 90 5.63 1.41 8.42
N ALA A 91 4.59 1.92 9.10
CA ALA A 91 4.74 2.52 10.43
C ALA A 91 5.24 1.49 11.45
N ILE A 92 4.67 0.28 11.45
CA ILE A 92 5.11 -0.81 12.33
C ILE A 92 6.55 -1.20 12.02
N SER A 93 6.89 -1.40 10.75
CA SER A 93 8.25 -1.74 10.34
C SER A 93 9.27 -0.66 10.69
N ALA A 94 8.93 0.62 10.49
CA ALA A 94 9.79 1.74 10.87
C ALA A 94 10.03 1.78 12.38
N LEU A 95 8.99 1.55 13.19
CA LEU A 95 9.11 1.48 14.65
C LEU A 95 10.04 0.33 15.09
N LEU A 96 9.92 -0.84 14.47
CA LEU A 96 10.77 -1.99 14.77
C LEU A 96 12.22 -1.76 14.36
N VAL A 97 12.47 -1.19 13.17
CA VAL A 97 13.83 -0.82 12.72
C VAL A 97 14.43 0.24 13.66
N PHE A 98 13.65 1.24 14.05
CA PHE A 98 14.09 2.27 14.99
C PHE A 98 14.45 1.66 16.36
N THR A 99 13.63 0.72 16.87
CA THR A 99 13.91 0.01 18.12
C THR A 99 15.17 -0.84 18.02
N ALA A 100 15.35 -1.57 16.91
CA ALA A 100 16.55 -2.36 16.65
C ALA A 100 17.81 -1.48 16.60
N TRP A 101 17.69 -0.27 16.05
CA TRP A 101 18.77 0.71 16.02
C TRP A 101 19.14 1.18 17.42
N LEU A 102 18.16 1.50 18.27
CA LEU A 102 18.41 1.89 19.67
C LEU A 102 19.09 0.77 20.48
N ILE A 103 18.64 -0.47 20.33
CA ILE A 103 19.25 -1.63 21.00
C ILE A 103 20.70 -1.84 20.53
N SER A 104 20.94 -1.66 19.22
CA SER A 104 22.26 -1.73 18.63
C SER A 104 23.21 -0.69 19.25
N LEU A 105 22.76 0.54 19.46
CA LEU A 105 23.56 1.59 20.13
C LEU A 105 23.93 1.26 21.58
N ALA A 106 23.10 0.49 22.29
CA ALA A 106 23.35 0.08 23.66
C ALA A 106 24.30 -1.13 23.79
N SER A 107 24.67 -1.76 22.68
CA SER A 107 25.52 -2.97 22.68
C SER A 107 27.01 -2.60 22.72
N HIS A 108 27.74 -3.12 23.72
CA HIS A 108 29.18 -2.85 23.90
C HIS A 108 30.10 -3.73 23.03
N ASP A 109 29.61 -4.84 22.47
CA ASP A 109 30.37 -5.72 21.58
C ASP A 109 30.02 -5.43 20.10
N PRO A 110 31.00 -5.03 19.26
CA PRO A 110 30.79 -4.75 17.84
C PRO A 110 30.24 -5.94 17.04
N ASN A 111 30.61 -7.18 17.39
CA ASN A 111 30.11 -8.37 16.69
C ASN A 111 28.63 -8.63 17.02
N MET A 112 28.28 -8.48 18.30
CA MET A 112 26.89 -8.56 18.77
C MET A 112 26.04 -7.49 18.09
N GLN A 113 26.56 -6.27 17.98
CA GLN A 113 25.89 -5.14 17.33
C GLN A 113 25.55 -5.43 15.86
N HIS A 114 26.51 -5.95 15.10
CA HIS A 114 26.31 -6.30 13.69
C HIS A 114 25.28 -7.43 13.49
N ILE A 115 25.32 -8.48 14.33
CA ILE A 115 24.39 -9.60 14.26
C ILE A 115 22.98 -9.13 14.62
N LEU A 116 22.82 -8.42 15.75
CA LEU A 116 21.53 -7.89 16.19
C LEU A 116 20.93 -6.95 15.15
N TRP A 117 21.73 -6.03 14.61
CA TRP A 117 21.28 -5.10 13.58
C TRP A 117 20.75 -5.83 12.33
N THR A 118 21.49 -6.83 11.85
CA THR A 118 21.13 -7.56 10.63
C THR A 118 19.89 -8.45 10.85
N ALA A 119 19.81 -9.16 11.98
CA ALA A 119 18.71 -10.06 12.28
C ALA A 119 17.41 -9.30 12.58
N LEU A 120 17.46 -8.31 13.47
CA LEU A 120 16.29 -7.54 13.88
C LEU A 120 15.70 -6.74 12.73
N THR A 121 16.53 -6.18 11.85
CA THR A 121 16.06 -5.48 10.66
C THR A 121 15.24 -6.39 9.75
N ARG A 122 15.70 -7.62 9.49
CA ARG A 122 14.99 -8.55 8.59
C ARG A 122 13.60 -8.90 9.15
N ILE A 123 13.52 -9.12 10.45
CA ILE A 123 12.25 -9.35 11.15
C ILE A 123 11.38 -8.09 11.10
N ALA A 124 11.98 -6.92 11.30
CA ALA A 124 11.29 -5.63 11.27
C ALA A 124 10.65 -5.31 9.91
N LEU A 125 11.14 -5.88 8.80
CA LEU A 125 10.54 -5.69 7.46
C LEU A 125 9.32 -6.60 7.20
N MET A 126 9.11 -7.64 8.00
CA MET A 126 8.02 -8.59 7.79
C MET A 126 6.61 -7.97 7.83
N PRO A 127 6.29 -7.03 8.74
CA PRO A 127 4.99 -6.35 8.73
C PRO A 127 4.68 -5.68 7.40
N THR A 128 5.62 -4.95 6.79
CA THR A 128 5.43 -4.39 5.44
C THR A 128 5.14 -5.48 4.41
N LEU A 129 5.92 -6.55 4.37
CA LEU A 129 5.71 -7.64 3.39
C LEU A 129 4.35 -8.33 3.56
N ILE A 130 3.91 -8.54 4.80
CA ILE A 130 2.58 -9.09 5.10
C ILE A 130 1.50 -8.12 4.59
N MET A 131 1.65 -6.82 4.85
CA MET A 131 0.66 -5.83 4.39
C MET A 131 0.66 -5.68 2.86
N VAL A 132 1.79 -5.83 2.19
CA VAL A 132 1.86 -5.90 0.72
C VAL A 132 1.01 -7.06 0.19
N MET A 133 1.15 -8.25 0.77
CA MET A 133 0.35 -9.42 0.35
C MET A 133 -1.14 -9.22 0.63
N VAL A 134 -1.50 -8.74 1.83
CA VAL A 134 -2.89 -8.47 2.20
C VAL A 134 -3.51 -7.44 1.26
N THR A 135 -2.84 -6.32 1.03
CA THR A 135 -3.35 -5.26 0.16
C THR A 135 -3.44 -5.71 -1.29
N ALA A 136 -2.45 -6.44 -1.82
CA ALA A 136 -2.52 -6.99 -3.18
C ALA A 136 -3.77 -7.86 -3.38
N VAL A 137 -4.04 -8.81 -2.48
CA VAL A 137 -5.24 -9.67 -2.54
C VAL A 137 -6.52 -8.85 -2.50
N LEU A 138 -6.60 -7.88 -1.58
CA LEU A 138 -7.76 -7.00 -1.48
C LEU A 138 -7.98 -6.23 -2.78
N GLU A 139 -6.92 -5.64 -3.36
CA GLU A 139 -6.99 -4.85 -4.58
C GLU A 139 -7.42 -5.66 -5.80
N PHE A 140 -6.93 -6.88 -5.97
CA PHE A 140 -7.43 -7.78 -7.02
C PHE A 140 -8.95 -8.01 -6.86
N GLY A 141 -9.41 -8.23 -5.63
CA GLY A 141 -10.85 -8.36 -5.34
C GLY A 141 -11.67 -7.10 -5.67
N ALA A 142 -11.14 -5.90 -5.39
CA ALA A 142 -11.86 -4.67 -5.75
C ALA A 142 -11.82 -4.34 -7.24
N SER A 143 -10.74 -4.68 -7.94
CA SER A 143 -10.69 -4.55 -9.40
C SER A 143 -11.72 -5.46 -10.07
N ALA A 144 -11.91 -6.69 -9.55
CA ALA A 144 -12.97 -7.58 -9.99
C ALA A 144 -14.38 -7.06 -9.64
N MET A 145 -14.53 -6.44 -8.47
CA MET A 145 -15.77 -5.78 -8.05
C MET A 145 -16.12 -4.61 -8.99
N ALA A 146 -15.13 -3.78 -9.36
CA ALA A 146 -15.31 -2.70 -10.32
C ALA A 146 -15.79 -3.23 -11.68
N ALA A 147 -15.24 -4.36 -12.14
CA ALA A 147 -15.65 -5.02 -13.39
C ALA A 147 -17.14 -5.43 -13.39
N LYS A 148 -17.66 -5.79 -12.21
CA LYS A 148 -19.06 -6.17 -11.98
C LYS A 148 -19.99 -4.99 -11.70
N ARG A 149 -19.47 -3.76 -11.72
CA ARG A 149 -20.18 -2.53 -11.31
C ARG A 149 -20.64 -2.58 -9.86
N GLU A 150 -19.84 -3.17 -8.99
CA GLU A 150 -20.15 -3.30 -7.57
C GLU A 150 -19.32 -2.31 -6.75
N VAL A 151 -19.92 -1.79 -5.68
CA VAL A 151 -19.26 -0.96 -4.66
C VAL A 151 -19.54 -1.58 -3.29
N PRO A 152 -18.59 -1.61 -2.34
CA PRO A 152 -18.83 -2.13 -1.00
C PRO A 152 -19.92 -1.34 -0.27
N ASP A 153 -20.84 -2.03 0.41
CA ASP A 153 -22.01 -1.39 1.04
C ASP A 153 -21.63 -0.33 2.07
N LYS A 154 -20.56 -0.57 2.84
CA LYS A 154 -20.03 0.41 3.80
C LYS A 154 -19.63 1.73 3.13
N LEU A 155 -19.13 1.66 1.90
CA LEU A 155 -18.67 2.82 1.16
C LEU A 155 -19.85 3.50 0.44
N ALA A 156 -20.78 2.71 -0.11
CA ALA A 156 -22.02 3.22 -0.69
C ALA A 156 -22.90 3.93 0.35
N ALA A 157 -22.97 3.43 1.58
CA ALA A 157 -23.69 4.10 2.67
C ALA A 157 -23.10 5.48 3.02
N GLY A 158 -21.79 5.65 2.87
CA GLY A 158 -21.09 6.92 3.12
C GLY A 158 -21.08 7.89 1.94
N MET A 159 -21.51 7.46 0.74
CA MET A 159 -21.62 8.30 -0.44
C MET A 159 -22.98 8.09 -1.08
N GLN A 160 -23.89 9.04 -0.90
CA GLN A 160 -25.21 8.96 -1.52
C GLN A 160 -25.04 8.79 -3.04
N PRO A 161 -25.52 7.67 -3.64
CA PRO A 161 -25.51 7.50 -5.07
C PRO A 161 -26.41 8.56 -5.71
N PRO A 162 -26.04 9.11 -6.88
CA PRO A 162 -26.95 9.96 -7.63
C PRO A 162 -28.26 9.19 -7.90
N ALA A 163 -29.39 9.89 -7.86
CA ALA A 163 -30.67 9.29 -8.18
C ALA A 163 -30.61 8.68 -9.58
N ALA A 164 -30.93 7.38 -9.68
CA ALA A 164 -31.08 6.67 -10.94
C ALA A 164 -32.29 7.20 -11.73
#